data_AF-A0A965IN32-F1
#
_entry.id   AF-A0A965IN32-F1
#
_cell.length_a   1.000
_cell.length_b   1.000
_cell.length_c   1.000
_cell.angle_alpha   90.00
_cell.angle_beta   90.00
_cell.angle_gamma   90.00
#
_symmetry.space_group_name_H-M   'P 1'
#
loop_
_entity.id
_entity.type
_entity.pdbx_description
1 polymer ?
#
loop_
_entity_poly.entity_id
_entity_poly.type
_entity_poly.pdbx_seq_one_letter_code
_entity_poly.pdbx_strand_id
1 'polypeptide(L)'
;SAESLLKSGGLVSVQVLNEVASVCLRKLKMTWQDIDAVLLMLKSTCEVLPVTLASHERAIDLAQRYQLSLYDANIVSNAILGGAKTLLSEDMQSGMLMDGVTVVNPFSNAGFASISAR
;
A
#
# COMPACT_ATOMS: atom_id res chain seq x y z
N SER A 1 -12.84 10.28 2.65
CA SER A 1 -12.67 9.61 1.34
C SER A 1 -11.25 9.09 1.22
N ALA A 2 -10.90 8.28 0.21
CA ALA A 2 -9.51 7.87 -0.04
C ALA A 2 -8.56 9.08 -0.17
N GLU A 3 -9.03 10.17 -0.75
CA GLU A 3 -8.28 11.44 -0.85
C GLU A 3 -7.94 12.05 0.52
N SER A 4 -8.85 11.96 1.50
CA SER A 4 -8.59 12.43 2.88
C SER A 4 -7.50 11.60 3.57
N LEU A 5 -7.42 10.30 3.27
CA LEU A 5 -6.40 9.40 3.82
C LEU A 5 -5.02 9.68 3.24
N LEU A 6 -4.95 10.04 1.95
CA LEU A 6 -3.70 10.42 1.32
C LEU A 6 -3.17 11.73 1.91
N LYS A 7 -4.05 12.70 2.23
CA LYS A 7 -3.67 13.99 2.83
C LYS A 7 -3.04 13.88 4.23
N SER A 8 -3.27 12.78 4.96
CA SER A 8 -2.59 12.54 6.25
C SER A 8 -1.14 12.03 6.11
N GLY A 9 -0.67 11.80 4.88
CA GLY A 9 0.63 11.24 4.59
C GLY A 9 0.75 9.76 4.97
N GLY A 10 1.97 9.24 4.95
CA GLY A 10 2.26 7.84 5.28
C GLY A 10 3.39 7.27 4.43
N LEU A 11 3.39 5.95 4.30
CA LEU A 11 4.37 5.21 3.51
C LEU A 11 3.70 4.66 2.26
N VAL A 12 4.37 4.78 1.11
CA VAL A 12 3.97 4.13 -0.14
C VAL A 12 5.18 3.44 -0.73
N SER A 13 5.06 2.20 -1.21
CA SER A 13 6.17 1.54 -1.89
C SER A 13 6.16 1.83 -3.39
N VAL A 14 7.32 1.71 -4.04
CA VAL A 14 7.42 1.73 -5.51
C VAL A 14 6.50 0.66 -6.14
N GLN A 15 6.29 -0.47 -5.45
CA GLN A 15 5.34 -1.50 -5.89
C GLN A 15 3.91 -0.96 -5.99
N VAL A 16 3.45 -0.21 -4.98
CA VAL A 16 2.14 0.45 -5.02
C VAL A 16 2.09 1.49 -6.14
N LEU A 17 3.16 2.27 -6.37
CA LEU A 17 3.21 3.22 -7.48
C LEU A 17 3.07 2.52 -8.85
N ASN A 18 3.71 1.35 -9.02
CA ASN A 18 3.59 0.53 -10.23
C ASN A 18 2.15 0.03 -10.44
N GLU A 19 1.49 -0.39 -9.37
CA GLU A 19 0.10 -0.86 -9.41
C GLU A 19 -0.87 0.28 -9.75
N VAL A 20 -0.68 1.45 -9.14
CA VAL A 20 -1.47 2.65 -9.46
C VAL A 20 -1.32 3.01 -10.94
N ALA A 21 -0.09 3.09 -11.46
CA ALA A 21 0.14 3.38 -12.87
C ALA A 21 -0.51 2.34 -13.79
N SER A 22 -0.36 1.05 -13.48
CA SER A 22 -0.95 -0.06 -14.25
C SER A 22 -2.48 -0.02 -14.25
N VAL A 23 -3.10 0.26 -13.10
CA VAL A 23 -4.55 0.40 -12.97
C VAL A 23 -5.07 1.63 -13.73
N CYS A 24 -4.45 2.80 -13.53
CA CYS A 24 -4.84 4.02 -14.24
C CYS A 24 -4.75 3.85 -15.76
N LEU A 25 -3.68 3.22 -16.25
CA LEU A 25 -3.50 2.99 -17.68
C LEU A 25 -4.47 1.93 -18.22
N ARG A 26 -4.56 0.76 -17.58
CA ARG A 26 -5.26 -0.40 -18.15
C ARG A 26 -6.76 -0.38 -17.88
N LYS A 27 -7.17 0.01 -16.67
CA LYS A 27 -8.58 -0.01 -16.23
C LYS A 27 -9.24 1.34 -16.45
N LEU A 28 -8.58 2.44 -16.09
CA LEU A 28 -9.17 3.79 -16.18
C LEU A 28 -8.91 4.50 -17.51
N LYS A 29 -8.04 3.93 -18.36
CA LYS A 29 -7.69 4.48 -19.69
C LYS A 29 -7.19 5.93 -19.65
N MET A 30 -6.52 6.30 -18.55
CA MET A 30 -5.96 7.64 -18.36
C MET A 30 -4.77 7.89 -19.29
N THR A 31 -4.50 9.17 -19.58
CA THR A 31 -3.29 9.56 -20.30
C THR A 31 -2.07 9.48 -19.38
N TRP A 32 -0.86 9.38 -19.94
CA TRP A 32 0.37 9.45 -19.14
C TRP A 32 0.50 10.75 -18.36
N GLN A 33 0.02 11.86 -18.92
CA GLN A 33 0.00 13.16 -18.23
C GLN A 33 -0.86 13.10 -16.95
N ASP A 34 -2.04 12.50 -17.02
CA ASP A 34 -2.91 12.34 -15.85
C ASP A 34 -2.32 11.36 -14.82
N ILE A 35 -1.69 10.28 -15.31
CA ILE A 35 -1.00 9.30 -14.45
C ILE A 35 0.15 9.97 -13.69
N ASP A 36 0.96 10.79 -14.37
CA ASP A 36 2.05 11.52 -13.74
C ASP A 36 1.56 12.47 -12.65
N ALA A 37 0.42 13.15 -12.86
CA ALA A 37 -0.21 14.00 -11.85
C ALA A 37 -0.64 13.22 -10.61
N VAL A 38 -1.25 12.03 -10.79
CA VAL A 38 -1.63 11.14 -9.68
C VAL A 38 -0.39 10.66 -8.91
N LEU A 39 0.63 10.18 -9.63
CA LEU A 39 1.87 9.70 -9.00
C LEU A 39 2.62 10.83 -8.29
N LEU A 40 2.61 12.05 -8.85
CA LEU A 40 3.25 13.21 -8.22
C LEU A 40 2.59 13.52 -6.87
N MET A 41 1.26 13.50 -6.78
CA MET A 41 0.54 13.72 -5.53
C MET A 41 0.88 12.65 -4.47
N LEU A 42 0.98 11.37 -4.86
CA LEU A 42 1.40 10.31 -3.94
C LEU A 42 2.83 10.54 -3.44
N LYS A 43 3.76 10.84 -4.35
CA LYS A 43 5.17 11.08 -4.04
C LYS A 43 5.40 12.35 -3.20
N SER A 44 4.53 13.36 -3.31
CA SER A 44 4.65 14.59 -2.53
C SER A 44 4.08 14.47 -1.12
N THR A 45 3.21 13.49 -0.88
CA THR A 45 2.46 13.37 0.38
C THR A 45 2.93 12.19 1.23
N CYS A 46 3.48 11.15 0.60
CA CYS A 46 3.98 9.96 1.28
C CYS A 46 5.51 9.85 1.15
N GLU A 47 6.14 9.26 2.15
CA GLU A 47 7.50 8.74 2.00
C GLU A 47 7.48 7.50 1.09
N VAL A 48 8.38 7.49 0.10
CA VAL A 48 8.44 6.43 -0.91
C VAL A 48 9.47 5.37 -0.52
N LEU A 49 9.01 4.15 -0.29
CA LEU A 49 9.86 3.00 0.02
C LEU A 49 10.29 2.28 -1.28
N PRO A 50 11.59 2.02 -1.48
CA PRO A 50 12.07 1.32 -2.67
C PRO A 50 11.77 -0.19 -2.60
N VAL A 51 11.50 -0.80 -3.76
CA VAL A 51 11.59 -2.26 -3.88
C VAL A 51 13.06 -2.64 -3.99
N THR A 52 13.57 -3.26 -2.93
CA THR A 52 14.95 -3.76 -2.82
C THR A 52 14.99 -5.28 -2.86
N LEU A 53 16.17 -5.88 -3.02
CA LEU A 53 16.35 -7.33 -2.88
C LEU A 53 15.87 -7.83 -1.52
N ALA A 54 16.19 -7.12 -0.43
CA ALA A 54 15.72 -7.47 0.91
C ALA A 54 14.18 -7.45 1.02
N SER A 55 13.53 -6.45 0.41
CA SER A 55 12.05 -6.41 0.36
C SER A 55 11.47 -7.57 -0.45
N HIS A 56 12.16 -7.99 -1.51
CA HIS A 56 11.73 -9.10 -2.36
C HIS A 56 11.87 -10.44 -1.65
N GLU A 57 13.02 -10.73 -1.04
CA GLU A 57 13.25 -11.98 -0.30
C GLU A 57 12.26 -12.13 0.86
N ARG A 58 11.99 -11.04 1.58
CA ARG A 58 10.94 -11.04 2.60
C ARG A 58 9.54 -11.24 2.01
N ALA A 59 9.25 -10.68 0.84
CA ALA A 59 7.98 -10.92 0.16
C ALA A 59 7.79 -12.41 -0.21
N ILE A 60 8.86 -13.09 -0.60
CA ILE A 60 8.81 -14.54 -0.87
C ILE A 60 8.47 -15.33 0.40
N ASP A 61 9.11 -15.03 1.54
CA ASP A 61 8.77 -15.65 2.83
C ASP A 61 7.31 -15.41 3.22
N LEU A 62 6.84 -14.17 3.11
CA LEU A 62 5.46 -13.80 3.44
C LEU A 62 4.44 -14.47 2.51
N ALA A 63 4.72 -14.53 1.20
CA ALA A 63 3.86 -15.19 0.24
C ALA A 63 3.68 -16.68 0.59
N GLN A 64 4.76 -17.36 0.98
CA GLN A 64 4.71 -18.76 1.40
C GLN A 64 3.96 -18.95 2.71
N ARG A 65 4.26 -18.13 3.73
CA ARG A 65 3.67 -18.27 5.08
C ARG A 65 2.19 -17.92 5.12
N TYR A 66 1.80 -16.89 4.38
CA TYR A 66 0.45 -16.30 4.44
C TYR A 66 -0.38 -16.57 3.19
N GLN A 67 0.14 -17.34 2.23
CA GLN A 67 -0.55 -17.71 0.98
C GLN A 67 -1.00 -16.47 0.18
N LEU A 68 -0.19 -15.41 0.22
CA LEU A 68 -0.44 -14.17 -0.51
C LEU A 68 0.06 -14.30 -1.95
N SER A 69 -0.53 -13.51 -2.85
CA SER A 69 0.11 -13.26 -4.14
C SER A 69 1.47 -12.57 -3.93
N LEU A 70 2.42 -12.74 -4.85
CA LEU A 70 3.73 -12.10 -4.71
C LEU A 70 3.64 -10.56 -4.69
N TYR A 71 2.67 -10.00 -5.40
CA TYR A 71 2.39 -8.57 -5.44
C TYR A 71 1.92 -8.07 -4.07
N ASP A 72 0.91 -8.73 -3.50
CA ASP A 72 0.38 -8.45 -2.16
C ASP A 72 1.46 -8.62 -1.08
N ALA A 73 2.25 -9.70 -1.16
CA ALA A 73 3.33 -9.96 -0.22
C ALA A 73 4.43 -8.89 -0.29
N ASN A 74 4.68 -8.30 -1.46
CA ASN A 74 5.65 -7.22 -1.62
C ASN A 74 5.18 -5.92 -0.95
N ILE A 75 3.87 -5.63 -1.02
CA ILE A 75 3.27 -4.50 -0.30
C ILE A 75 3.43 -4.71 1.22
N VAL A 76 3.08 -5.89 1.73
CA VAL A 76 3.22 -6.23 3.16
C VAL A 76 4.69 -6.17 3.59
N SER A 77 5.60 -6.71 2.79
CA SER A 77 7.04 -6.67 3.05
C SER A 77 7.57 -5.24 3.22
N ASN A 78 7.20 -4.34 2.31
CA ASN A 78 7.58 -2.93 2.41
C ASN A 78 6.93 -2.23 3.62
N ALA A 79 5.68 -2.54 3.94
CA ALA A 79 5.04 -2.01 5.14
C ALA A 79 5.79 -2.41 6.42
N ILE A 80 6.22 -3.68 6.52
CA ILE A 80 7.00 -4.19 7.65
C ILE A 80 8.37 -3.51 7.70
N LEU A 81 9.11 -3.48 6.58
CA LEU A 81 10.46 -2.90 6.53
C LEU A 81 10.46 -1.38 6.75
N GLY A 82 9.40 -0.68 6.34
CA GLY A 82 9.19 0.74 6.60
C GLY A 82 8.69 1.05 8.02
N GLY A 83 8.50 0.03 8.87
CA GLY A 83 8.04 0.22 10.25
C GLY A 83 6.58 0.66 10.38
N ALA A 84 5.75 0.40 9.36
CA ALA A 84 4.32 0.62 9.46
C ALA A 84 3.73 -0.24 10.59
N LYS A 85 2.70 0.27 11.28
CA LYS A 85 1.87 -0.53 12.19
C LYS A 85 0.56 -0.99 11.55
N THR A 86 0.19 -0.32 10.46
CA THR A 86 -1.09 -0.51 9.80
C THR A 86 -0.85 -0.50 8.30
N LEU A 87 -1.38 -1.50 7.60
CA LEU A 87 -1.44 -1.53 6.16
C LEU A 87 -2.89 -1.30 5.72
N LEU A 88 -3.11 -0.26 4.92
CA LEU A 88 -4.41 0.01 4.33
C LEU A 88 -4.58 -0.83 3.07
N SER A 89 -5.57 -1.72 3.06
CA SER A 89 -5.89 -2.53 1.88
C SER A 89 -7.37 -2.91 1.88
N GLU A 90 -8.02 -2.73 0.74
CA GLU A 90 -9.41 -3.15 0.52
C GLU A 90 -9.51 -4.65 0.22
N ASP A 91 -8.54 -5.17 -0.53
CA ASP A 91 -8.54 -6.54 -1.05
C ASP A 91 -8.03 -7.57 -0.03
N MET A 92 -7.18 -7.15 0.91
CA MET A 92 -6.67 -8.03 1.96
C MET A 92 -7.65 -8.14 3.14
N GLN A 93 -7.60 -9.26 3.85
CA GLN A 93 -8.46 -9.50 5.01
C GLN A 93 -8.16 -8.49 6.14
N SER A 94 -9.10 -7.58 6.39
CA SER A 94 -9.01 -6.63 7.51
C SER A 94 -8.92 -7.36 8.86
N GLY A 95 -8.04 -6.90 9.73
CA GLY A 95 -7.73 -7.50 11.03
C GLY A 95 -6.61 -8.55 10.98
N MET A 96 -6.13 -8.94 9.81
CA MET A 96 -4.99 -9.85 9.67
C MET A 96 -3.71 -9.17 10.19
N LEU A 97 -2.97 -9.87 11.07
CA LEU A 97 -1.70 -9.41 11.63
C LEU A 97 -0.54 -10.19 10.99
N MET A 98 0.36 -9.49 10.32
CA MET A 98 1.54 -10.06 9.65
C MET A 98 2.79 -9.37 10.16
N ASP A 99 3.58 -10.09 10.95
CA ASP A 99 4.85 -9.63 11.51
C ASP A 99 4.79 -8.19 12.11
N GLY A 100 3.72 -7.91 12.87
CA GLY A 100 3.53 -6.62 13.55
C GLY A 100 2.75 -5.57 12.75
N VAL A 101 2.41 -5.84 11.50
CA VAL A 101 1.55 -4.98 10.65
C VAL A 101 0.12 -5.52 10.65
N THR A 102 -0.84 -4.68 11.06
CA THR A 102 -2.26 -5.01 10.98
C THR A 102 -2.87 -4.48 9.69
N VAL A 103 -3.55 -5.34 8.93
CA VAL A 103 -4.33 -4.93 7.78
C VAL A 103 -5.61 -4.25 8.24
N VAL A 104 -5.93 -3.10 7.65
CA VAL A 104 -7.16 -2.36 7.89
C VAL A 104 -7.79 -2.01 6.56
N ASN A 105 -9.06 -2.41 6.37
CA ASN A 105 -9.83 -1.94 5.24
C ASN A 105 -10.22 -0.47 5.46
N PRO A 106 -9.74 0.47 4.63
CA PRO A 106 -9.95 1.91 4.82
C PRO A 106 -11.41 2.34 4.61
N PHE A 107 -12.25 1.50 4.02
CA PHE A 107 -13.67 1.77 3.76
C PHE A 107 -14.60 1.10 4.78
N SER A 108 -14.04 0.37 5.76
CA SER A 108 -14.79 -0.16 6.90
C SER A 108 -14.99 0.92 7.98
N ASN A 109 -16.10 0.84 8.74
CA ASN A 109 -16.36 1.76 9.86
C ASN A 109 -15.21 1.80 10.89
N ALA A 110 -14.53 0.69 11.12
CA ALA A 110 -13.37 0.62 12.02
C ALA A 110 -12.12 1.28 11.41
N GLY A 111 -11.96 1.24 10.08
CA GLY A 111 -10.84 1.85 9.38
C GLY A 111 -10.79 3.36 9.57
N PHE A 112 -11.91 4.05 9.39
CA PHE A 112 -12.00 5.50 9.60
C PHE A 112 -11.68 5.93 11.04
N ALA A 113 -12.08 5.15 12.05
CA ALA A 113 -11.79 5.43 13.45
C ALA A 113 -10.29 5.27 13.78
N SER A 114 -9.63 4.25 13.23
CA SER A 114 -8.20 3.98 13.45
C SER A 114 -7.27 5.03 12.85
N ILE A 115 -7.72 5.70 11.78
CA ILE A 115 -6.95 6.73 11.06
C ILE A 115 -7.16 8.11 11.70
N SER A 116 -8.34 8.36 12.26
CA SER A 116 -8.67 9.62 12.95
C SER A 116 -8.08 9.74 14.37
N ALA A 117 -7.54 8.64 14.91
CA ALA A 117 -7.00 8.56 16.27
C ALA A 117 -5.47 8.79 16.35
N ARG A 118 -4.86 9.31 15.28
CA ARG A 118 -3.45 9.72 15.24
C ARG A 118 -3.31 11.23 15.24
#